data_AF-A0A7V9REK3-F1
#
_entry.id   AF-A0A7V9REK3-F1
#
_cell.length_a   1.000
_cell.length_b   1.000
_cell.length_c   1.000
_cell.angle_alpha   90.00
_cell.angle_beta   90.00
_cell.angle_gamma   90.00
#
_symmetry.space_group_name_H-M   'P 1'
#
loop_
_entity.id
_entity.type
_entity.pdbx_description
1 polymer ?
#
loop_
_entity_poly.entity_id
_entity_poly.type
_entity_poly.pdbx_seq_one_letter_code
_entity_poly.pdbx_strand_id
1 'polypeptide(L)'
;MKRAVVLLVLCLATATSHADARRAWIKSVPDAATWKHYSKVIGSDEVGKFIIDIKTNDIYFIDINLFNIHADFVLGVLLKQAWTADNVREYNRNYERVKPKFILGYLTHHLKIKKWTMAFWEGDKIGPDDVIRARKRLDTSFFIKDLPFRPDSPMQNKIAPEVARKGLKTITNDEVYKSSPFQAFTKGRAVGKLRVVPIGTLYENLTFARSDIVLLQESYPDITPVAGILATQFSTPLSHVNLRANSWRIPNAGDKKAREKFGALDGKTVYYEVTDTSAVLREATAAEIAELEGRIVAQKTVKLPPANLDNAKFAMLTRMRGKDATIYGAKSANLGEIVTANLEGVRVPAGFGVPLFF
;
A
#
# COMPACT_ATOMS: atom_id res chain seq x y z
N MET A 1 -21.65 -3.38 -78.47
CA MET A 1 -20.50 -3.17 -77.55
C MET A 1 -21.01 -3.28 -76.11
N LYS A 2 -20.80 -4.44 -75.47
CA LYS A 2 -21.25 -4.71 -74.09
C LYS A 2 -20.12 -4.38 -73.12
N ARG A 3 -20.37 -3.50 -72.14
CA ARG A 3 -19.42 -3.15 -71.07
C ARG A 3 -19.45 -4.22 -69.99
N ALA A 4 -18.31 -4.85 -69.73
CA ALA A 4 -18.11 -5.79 -68.63
C ALA A 4 -17.91 -5.02 -67.32
N VAL A 5 -18.64 -5.42 -66.28
CA VAL A 5 -18.43 -4.96 -64.89
C VAL A 5 -17.51 -5.98 -64.23
N VAL A 6 -16.32 -5.54 -63.83
CA VAL A 6 -15.37 -6.33 -63.04
C VAL A 6 -15.75 -6.17 -61.57
N LEU A 7 -16.18 -7.26 -60.93
CA LEU A 7 -16.46 -7.32 -59.51
C LEU A 7 -15.16 -7.66 -58.76
N LEU A 8 -14.59 -6.68 -58.06
CA LEU A 8 -13.41 -6.86 -57.22
C LEU A 8 -13.85 -7.51 -55.89
N VAL A 9 -13.56 -8.79 -55.71
CA VAL A 9 -13.78 -9.49 -54.43
C VAL A 9 -12.63 -9.14 -53.49
N LEU A 10 -12.92 -8.30 -52.50
CA LEU A 10 -11.99 -8.00 -51.41
C LEU A 10 -12.00 -9.18 -50.43
N CYS A 11 -10.95 -10.01 -50.45
CA CYS A 11 -10.70 -10.98 -49.39
C CYS A 11 -10.32 -10.23 -48.10
N LEU A 12 -11.30 -10.02 -47.23
CA LEU A 12 -11.05 -9.63 -45.83
C LEU A 12 -10.39 -10.81 -45.12
N ALA A 13 -9.07 -10.75 -45.00
CA ALA A 13 -8.33 -11.60 -44.07
C ALA A 13 -8.80 -11.24 -42.65
N THR A 14 -9.64 -12.09 -42.07
CA THR A 14 -9.98 -12.02 -40.65
C THR A 14 -8.71 -12.27 -39.85
N ALA A 15 -8.10 -11.20 -39.35
CA ALA A 15 -7.07 -11.30 -38.33
C ALA A 15 -7.72 -11.89 -37.08
N THR A 16 -7.57 -13.20 -36.89
CA THR A 16 -7.88 -13.86 -35.63
C THR A 16 -6.93 -13.28 -34.59
N SER A 17 -7.42 -12.33 -33.79
CA SER A 17 -6.75 -11.92 -32.56
C SER A 17 -6.75 -13.14 -31.63
N HIS A 18 -5.67 -13.92 -31.67
CA HIS A 18 -5.37 -14.82 -30.58
C HIS A 18 -5.13 -13.92 -29.37
N ALA A 19 -6.12 -13.82 -28.49
CA ALA A 19 -5.87 -13.35 -27.15
C ALA A 19 -4.82 -14.30 -26.57
N ASP A 20 -3.58 -13.82 -26.45
CA ASP A 20 -2.49 -14.59 -25.87
C ASP A 20 -2.96 -15.08 -24.50
N ALA A 21 -3.20 -16.39 -24.37
CA ALA A 21 -3.66 -17.02 -23.14
C ALA A 21 -2.49 -17.00 -22.14
N ARG A 22 -2.31 -15.83 -21.54
CA ARG A 22 -1.17 -15.53 -20.70
C ARG A 22 -1.32 -16.22 -19.35
N ARG A 23 -0.25 -16.87 -18.90
CA ARG A 23 -0.21 -17.52 -17.59
C ARG A 23 -0.25 -16.47 -16.48
N ALA A 24 -0.96 -16.79 -15.41
CA ALA A 24 -1.06 -15.93 -14.22
C ALA A 24 0.28 -15.84 -13.43
N TRP A 25 1.21 -16.76 -13.71
CA TRP A 25 2.54 -16.82 -13.12
C TRP A 25 3.49 -17.67 -13.99
N ILE A 26 4.81 -17.49 -13.79
CA ILE A 26 5.88 -18.22 -14.48
C ILE A 26 7.00 -18.61 -13.52
N LYS A 27 7.82 -19.60 -13.89
CA LYS A 27 8.96 -20.09 -13.10
C LYS A 27 10.29 -19.36 -13.36
N SER A 28 10.37 -18.61 -14.46
CA SER A 28 11.57 -17.87 -14.87
C SER A 28 11.20 -16.68 -15.74
N VAL A 29 11.91 -15.57 -15.58
CA VAL A 29 11.83 -14.37 -16.42
C VAL A 29 13.16 -14.25 -17.18
N PRO A 30 13.24 -14.78 -18.41
CA PRO A 30 14.50 -14.87 -19.16
C PRO A 30 14.94 -13.56 -19.80
N ASP A 31 14.02 -12.60 -19.95
CA ASP A 31 14.28 -11.33 -20.63
C ASP A 31 13.35 -10.19 -20.16
N ALA A 32 13.66 -8.97 -20.62
CA ALA A 32 12.90 -7.78 -20.31
C ALA A 32 11.50 -7.76 -20.94
N ALA A 33 11.28 -8.47 -22.05
CA ALA A 33 9.97 -8.56 -22.68
C ALA A 33 9.00 -9.35 -21.80
N THR A 34 9.47 -10.50 -21.29
CA THR A 34 8.76 -11.30 -20.30
C THR A 34 8.51 -10.50 -19.03
N TRP A 35 9.52 -9.77 -18.52
CA TRP A 35 9.36 -8.93 -17.33
C TRP A 35 8.21 -7.93 -17.44
N LYS A 36 8.12 -7.18 -18.55
CA LYS A 36 7.09 -6.17 -18.80
C LYS A 36 5.66 -6.70 -18.66
N HIS A 37 5.48 -7.99 -18.93
CA HIS A 37 4.20 -8.62 -18.74
C HIS A 37 3.90 -8.73 -17.23
N TYR A 38 4.83 -9.25 -16.42
CA TYR A 38 4.60 -9.58 -15.00
C TYR A 38 4.93 -8.44 -14.03
N SER A 39 5.33 -7.28 -14.54
CA SER A 39 5.64 -6.07 -13.79
C SER A 39 4.54 -5.01 -13.93
N LYS A 40 4.64 -3.96 -13.10
CA LYS A 40 3.82 -2.75 -13.19
C LYS A 40 4.64 -1.53 -12.84
N VAL A 41 4.48 -0.47 -13.62
CA VAL A 41 5.10 0.82 -13.33
C VAL A 41 4.27 1.55 -12.27
N ILE A 42 4.93 1.97 -11.19
CA ILE A 42 4.37 2.70 -10.06
C ILE A 42 5.32 3.85 -9.74
N GLY A 43 4.91 5.07 -10.08
CA GLY A 43 5.79 6.25 -9.93
C GLY A 43 7.04 6.13 -10.80
N SER A 44 8.22 6.18 -10.17
CA SER A 44 9.52 6.07 -10.85
C SER A 44 10.08 4.64 -10.91
N ASP A 45 9.32 3.66 -10.46
CA ASP A 45 9.77 2.29 -10.28
C ASP A 45 8.90 1.34 -11.11
N GLU A 46 9.50 0.31 -11.69
CA GLU A 46 8.81 -0.83 -12.29
C GLU A 46 8.98 -2.04 -11.37
N VAL A 47 7.86 -2.56 -10.86
CA VAL A 47 7.83 -3.52 -9.76
C VAL A 47 7.22 -4.84 -10.22
N GLY A 48 7.83 -5.94 -9.80
CA GLY A 48 7.28 -7.29 -9.90
C GLY A 48 7.49 -8.05 -8.60
N LYS A 49 6.87 -9.21 -8.50
CA LYS A 49 6.83 -10.01 -7.27
C LYS A 49 7.28 -11.43 -7.55
N PHE A 50 7.96 -12.02 -6.58
CA PHE A 50 8.29 -13.43 -6.59
C PHE A 50 7.96 -14.09 -5.26
N ILE A 51 7.78 -15.40 -5.30
CA ILE A 51 7.57 -16.27 -4.14
C ILE A 51 8.46 -17.47 -4.29
N ILE A 52 9.12 -17.89 -3.21
CA ILE A 52 9.89 -19.13 -3.17
C ILE A 52 9.25 -20.08 -2.16
N ASP A 53 8.95 -21.30 -2.60
CA ASP A 53 8.61 -22.40 -1.71
C ASP A 53 9.89 -22.95 -1.07
N ILE A 54 9.94 -22.96 0.27
CA ILE A 54 11.15 -23.31 1.02
C ILE A 54 11.46 -24.80 0.93
N LYS A 55 10.42 -25.63 0.80
CA LYS A 55 10.54 -27.09 0.76
C LYS A 55 11.01 -27.56 -0.61
N THR A 56 10.41 -27.04 -1.68
CA THR A 56 10.74 -27.49 -3.05
C THR A 56 11.80 -26.62 -3.73
N ASN A 57 12.10 -25.44 -3.19
CA ASN A 57 12.94 -24.41 -3.81
C ASN A 57 12.38 -23.89 -5.16
N ASP A 58 11.08 -24.09 -5.38
CA ASP A 58 10.36 -23.54 -6.52
C ASP A 58 10.22 -22.02 -6.39
N ILE A 59 10.38 -21.30 -7.50
CA ILE A 59 10.10 -19.86 -7.57
C ILE A 59 8.91 -19.58 -8.48
N TYR A 60 8.09 -18.61 -8.10
CA TYR A 60 6.92 -18.17 -8.84
C TYR A 60 7.01 -16.67 -9.02
N PHE A 61 7.12 -16.19 -10.26
CA PHE A 61 6.92 -14.78 -10.61
C PHE A 61 5.46 -14.59 -10.96
N ILE A 62 4.77 -13.77 -10.17
CA ILE A 62 3.32 -13.61 -10.26
C ILE A 62 2.97 -12.39 -11.10
N ASP A 63 1.89 -12.46 -11.87
CA ASP A 63 1.39 -11.29 -12.58
C ASP A 63 0.81 -10.30 -11.57
N ILE A 64 1.53 -9.21 -11.34
CA ILE A 64 1.14 -8.16 -10.41
C ILE A 64 -0.17 -7.47 -10.79
N ASN A 65 -0.59 -7.57 -12.05
CA ASN A 65 -1.86 -7.02 -12.52
C ASN A 65 -3.06 -7.91 -12.17
N LEU A 66 -2.82 -9.20 -11.94
CA LEU A 66 -3.83 -10.16 -11.49
C LEU A 66 -3.86 -10.30 -9.96
N PHE A 67 -2.69 -10.23 -9.31
CA PHE A 67 -2.55 -10.43 -7.86
C PHE A 67 -1.96 -9.19 -7.18
N ASN A 68 -2.84 -8.42 -6.52
CA ASN A 68 -2.49 -7.16 -5.87
C ASN A 68 -1.58 -7.35 -4.66
N ILE A 69 -1.66 -8.49 -3.97
CA ILE A 69 -0.76 -8.88 -2.87
C ILE A 69 -0.34 -10.34 -2.99
N HIS A 70 0.78 -10.72 -2.36
CA HIS A 70 1.25 -12.11 -2.37
C HIS A 70 0.21 -13.08 -1.80
N ALA A 71 -0.58 -12.65 -0.82
CA ALA A 71 -1.62 -13.46 -0.19
C ALA A 71 -2.68 -13.94 -1.19
N ASP A 72 -3.08 -13.10 -2.15
CA ASP A 72 -4.07 -13.45 -3.18
C ASP A 72 -3.60 -14.69 -3.96
N PHE A 73 -2.33 -14.69 -4.35
CA PHE A 73 -1.72 -15.78 -5.10
C PHE A 73 -1.49 -17.02 -4.23
N VAL A 74 -0.92 -16.85 -3.03
CA VAL A 74 -0.58 -18.00 -2.18
C VAL A 74 -1.85 -18.71 -1.73
N LEU A 75 -2.84 -17.99 -1.23
CA LEU A 75 -4.10 -18.60 -0.80
C LEU A 75 -4.88 -19.13 -2.00
N GLY A 76 -5.06 -18.34 -3.06
CA GLY A 76 -5.90 -18.72 -4.20
C GLY A 76 -5.31 -19.79 -5.11
N VAL A 77 -4.00 -19.77 -5.35
CA VAL A 77 -3.34 -20.60 -6.39
C VAL A 77 -2.51 -21.72 -5.77
N LEU A 78 -1.60 -21.39 -4.84
CA LEU A 78 -0.68 -22.40 -4.28
C LEU A 78 -1.36 -23.29 -3.24
N LEU A 79 -2.09 -22.70 -2.31
CA LEU A 79 -2.75 -23.41 -1.21
C LEU A 79 -4.19 -23.81 -1.54
N LYS A 80 -4.82 -23.15 -2.52
CA LYS A 80 -6.25 -23.33 -2.89
C LYS A 80 -7.18 -23.22 -1.68
N GLN A 81 -6.91 -22.24 -0.83
CA GLN A 81 -7.62 -21.96 0.41
C GLN A 81 -8.50 -20.72 0.28
N ALA A 82 -9.64 -20.74 0.98
CA ALA A 82 -10.50 -19.58 1.08
C ALA A 82 -9.86 -18.48 1.93
N TRP A 83 -10.23 -17.23 1.66
CA TRP A 83 -9.85 -16.06 2.44
C TRP A 83 -10.63 -16.02 3.77
N THR A 84 -10.19 -16.81 4.74
CA THR A 84 -10.68 -16.78 6.12
C THR A 84 -9.65 -16.15 7.05
N ALA A 85 -10.10 -15.62 8.18
CA ALA A 85 -9.19 -15.02 9.17
C ALA A 85 -8.10 -16.01 9.62
N ASP A 86 -8.43 -17.29 9.76
CA ASP A 86 -7.52 -18.33 10.21
C ASP A 86 -6.45 -18.63 9.16
N ASN A 87 -6.84 -18.76 7.88
CA ASN A 87 -5.91 -18.99 6.78
C ASN A 87 -4.98 -17.78 6.58
N VAL A 88 -5.49 -16.56 6.72
CA VAL A 88 -4.68 -15.35 6.65
C VAL A 88 -3.69 -15.28 7.83
N ARG A 89 -4.11 -15.63 9.05
CA ARG A 89 -3.19 -15.69 10.20
C ARG A 89 -2.07 -16.71 10.00
N GLU A 90 -2.38 -17.89 9.47
CA GLU A 90 -1.37 -18.90 9.16
C GLU A 90 -0.44 -18.46 8.02
N TYR A 91 -1.00 -17.87 6.96
CA TYR A 91 -0.23 -17.27 5.87
C TYR A 91 0.74 -16.19 6.36
N ASN A 92 0.30 -15.31 7.26
CA ASN A 92 1.11 -14.21 7.77
C ASN A 92 2.33 -14.67 8.57
N ARG A 93 2.36 -15.92 9.05
CA ARG A 93 3.58 -16.51 9.65
C ARG A 93 4.76 -16.56 8.67
N ASN A 94 4.52 -16.49 7.36
CA ASN A 94 5.58 -16.35 6.36
C ASN A 94 6.33 -15.00 6.45
N TYR A 95 5.84 -14.02 7.20
CA TYR A 95 6.58 -12.78 7.47
C TYR A 95 7.44 -12.85 8.74
N GLU A 96 7.32 -13.90 9.55
CA GLU A 96 8.13 -14.09 10.76
C GLU A 96 9.56 -14.54 10.46
N ARG A 97 10.44 -14.50 11.47
CA ARG A 97 11.87 -14.84 11.32
C ARG A 97 12.07 -16.26 10.79
N VAL A 98 11.28 -17.20 11.30
CA VAL A 98 11.28 -18.59 10.87
C VAL A 98 10.12 -18.76 9.89
N LYS A 99 10.48 -18.96 8.62
CA LYS A 99 9.51 -19.08 7.53
C LYS A 99 8.93 -20.50 7.48
N PRO A 100 7.61 -20.69 7.64
CA PRO A 100 7.02 -22.02 7.63
C PRO A 100 6.94 -22.62 6.21
N LYS A 101 6.70 -21.80 5.17
CA LYS A 101 6.53 -22.30 3.80
C LYS A 101 7.14 -21.44 2.71
N PHE A 102 7.02 -20.11 2.81
CA PHE A 102 7.30 -19.23 1.70
C PHE A 102 8.23 -18.08 2.06
N ILE A 103 9.09 -17.71 1.12
CA ILE A 103 9.78 -16.43 1.08
C ILE A 103 9.06 -15.54 0.07
N LEU A 104 8.72 -14.31 0.46
CA LEU A 104 7.86 -13.40 -0.28
C LEU A 104 8.62 -12.13 -0.62
N GLY A 105 8.99 -11.95 -1.89
CA GLY A 105 9.88 -10.86 -2.29
C GLY A 105 9.36 -10.03 -3.44
N TYR A 106 10.05 -8.90 -3.64
CA TYR A 106 9.82 -7.93 -4.69
C TYR A 106 11.10 -7.76 -5.51
N LEU A 107 10.92 -7.52 -6.80
CA LEU A 107 11.95 -7.08 -7.72
C LEU A 107 11.58 -5.70 -8.21
N THR A 108 12.52 -4.76 -8.14
CA THR A 108 12.28 -3.38 -8.52
C THR A 108 13.34 -2.91 -9.50
N HIS A 109 12.88 -2.42 -10.65
CA HIS A 109 13.69 -1.65 -11.59
C HIS A 109 13.43 -0.16 -11.36
N HIS A 110 14.42 0.51 -10.76
CA HIS A 110 14.38 1.93 -10.48
C HIS A 110 14.70 2.71 -11.76
N LEU A 111 13.65 3.11 -12.49
CA LEU A 111 13.76 3.64 -13.86
C LEU A 111 14.64 4.89 -13.94
N LYS A 112 14.56 5.78 -12.93
CA LYS A 112 15.32 7.03 -12.89
C LYS A 112 16.83 6.81 -12.81
N ILE A 113 17.26 5.83 -12.01
CA ILE A 113 18.70 5.56 -11.78
C ILE A 113 19.20 4.30 -12.47
N LYS A 114 18.33 3.62 -13.24
CA LYS A 114 18.60 2.41 -14.01
C LYS A 114 19.23 1.29 -13.17
N LYS A 115 18.78 1.15 -11.92
CA LYS A 115 19.24 0.08 -11.01
C LYS A 115 18.15 -0.92 -10.74
N TRP A 116 18.56 -2.16 -10.51
CA TRP A 116 17.68 -3.24 -10.08
C TRP A 116 17.95 -3.60 -8.62
N THR A 117 16.90 -3.94 -7.88
CA THR A 117 17.02 -4.40 -6.50
C THR A 117 16.06 -5.53 -6.19
N MET A 118 16.45 -6.37 -5.22
CA MET A 118 15.57 -7.31 -4.55
C MET A 118 15.25 -6.79 -3.15
N ALA A 119 13.99 -6.80 -2.76
CA ALA A 119 13.55 -6.37 -1.45
C ALA A 119 12.44 -7.29 -0.89
N PHE A 120 12.14 -7.10 0.40
CA PHE A 120 11.07 -7.80 1.11
C PHE A 120 10.13 -6.77 1.73
N TRP A 121 8.91 -7.17 2.07
CA TRP A 121 7.96 -6.27 2.72
C TRP A 121 8.55 -5.73 4.02
N GLU A 122 8.26 -4.47 4.37
CA GLU A 122 8.90 -3.77 5.51
C GLU A 122 8.73 -4.51 6.85
N GLY A 123 7.57 -5.15 7.05
CA GLY A 123 7.25 -5.97 8.22
C GLY A 123 7.81 -7.40 8.17
N ASP A 124 8.44 -7.80 7.06
CA ASP A 124 9.07 -9.11 6.94
C ASP A 124 10.36 -9.17 7.79
N LYS A 125 10.41 -10.11 8.73
CA LYS A 125 11.55 -10.43 9.59
C LYS A 125 12.58 -11.33 8.88
N ILE A 126 12.81 -11.11 7.58
CA ILE A 126 13.68 -11.91 6.71
C ILE A 126 15.09 -12.03 7.29
N GLY A 127 15.63 -13.26 7.34
CA GLY A 127 16.96 -13.57 7.84
C GLY A 127 18.05 -13.49 6.76
N PRO A 128 19.33 -13.26 7.13
CA PRO A 128 20.44 -13.25 6.20
C PRO A 128 20.47 -14.48 5.28
N ASP A 129 20.26 -15.68 5.83
CA ASP A 129 20.28 -16.92 5.06
C ASP A 129 19.14 -17.04 4.05
N ASP A 130 17.95 -16.53 4.39
CA ASP A 130 16.81 -16.50 3.48
C ASP A 130 17.00 -15.47 2.37
N VAL A 131 17.64 -14.32 2.66
CA VAL A 131 18.05 -13.36 1.64
C VAL A 131 19.02 -14.02 0.65
N ILE A 132 20.02 -14.75 1.14
CA ILE A 132 20.99 -15.47 0.30
C ILE A 132 20.29 -16.59 -0.50
N ARG A 133 19.35 -17.33 0.11
CA ARG A 133 18.55 -18.35 -0.57
C ARG A 133 17.76 -17.73 -1.73
N ALA A 134 17.07 -16.62 -1.48
CA ALA A 134 16.30 -15.91 -2.51
C ALA A 134 17.22 -15.44 -3.65
N ARG A 135 18.35 -14.83 -3.31
CA ARG A 135 19.34 -14.36 -4.27
C ARG A 135 19.91 -15.49 -5.13
N LYS A 136 20.22 -16.67 -4.56
CA LYS A 136 20.68 -17.84 -5.32
C LYS A 136 19.62 -18.33 -6.29
N ARG A 137 18.35 -18.36 -5.87
CA ARG A 137 17.27 -18.80 -6.76
C ARG A 137 17.08 -17.84 -7.93
N LEU A 138 17.03 -16.54 -7.64
CA LEU A 138 16.89 -15.49 -8.65
C LEU A 138 18.00 -15.51 -9.69
N ASP A 139 19.24 -15.85 -9.30
CA ASP A 139 20.36 -15.95 -10.26
C ASP A 139 20.13 -16.98 -11.37
N THR A 140 19.33 -17.99 -11.10
CA THR A 140 19.03 -19.06 -12.07
C THR A 140 17.71 -18.84 -12.81
N SER A 141 16.88 -17.89 -12.37
CA SER A 141 15.50 -17.74 -12.86
C SER A 141 15.14 -16.33 -13.31
N PHE A 142 15.99 -15.34 -13.06
CA PHE A 142 15.79 -13.95 -13.45
C PHE A 142 16.93 -13.47 -14.35
N PHE A 143 16.61 -12.70 -15.38
CA PHE A 143 17.57 -12.25 -16.40
C PHE A 143 18.61 -11.26 -15.86
N ILE A 144 18.24 -10.44 -14.88
CA ILE A 144 19.20 -9.57 -14.17
C ILE A 144 19.94 -10.37 -13.13
N LYS A 145 21.27 -10.39 -13.24
CA LYS A 145 22.17 -11.02 -12.27
C LYS A 145 22.64 -10.00 -11.23
N ASP A 146 23.18 -10.49 -10.13
CA ASP A 146 23.78 -9.64 -9.09
C ASP A 146 22.84 -8.60 -8.48
N LEU A 147 21.57 -8.96 -8.37
CA LEU A 147 20.55 -8.18 -7.70
C LEU A 147 20.97 -7.86 -6.25
N PRO A 148 21.26 -6.60 -5.91
CA PRO A 148 21.56 -6.23 -4.54
C PRO A 148 20.32 -6.36 -3.67
N PHE A 149 20.54 -6.71 -2.39
CA PHE A 149 19.50 -6.65 -1.38
C PHE A 149 19.27 -5.19 -0.95
N ARG A 150 18.02 -4.73 -1.05
CA ARG A 150 17.58 -3.43 -0.56
C ARG A 150 16.72 -3.60 0.69
N PRO A 151 17.24 -3.31 1.91
CA PRO A 151 16.45 -3.37 3.12
C PRO A 151 15.38 -2.28 3.13
N ASP A 152 14.14 -2.67 3.42
CA ASP A 152 12.97 -1.79 3.42
C ASP A 152 12.46 -1.41 4.82
N SER A 153 13.21 -1.76 5.87
CA SER A 153 12.91 -1.34 7.24
C SER A 153 14.16 -1.20 8.13
N PRO A 154 14.08 -0.45 9.25
CA PRO A 154 15.18 -0.38 10.22
C PRO A 154 15.62 -1.76 10.75
N MET A 155 14.68 -2.70 10.89
CA MET A 155 14.99 -4.07 11.28
C MET A 155 15.81 -4.79 10.20
N GLN A 156 15.44 -4.64 8.93
CA GLN A 156 16.19 -5.24 7.82
C GLN A 156 17.56 -4.58 7.64
N ASN A 157 17.69 -3.29 7.91
CA ASN A 157 18.98 -2.59 7.94
C ASN A 157 19.97 -3.23 8.92
N LYS A 158 19.50 -3.74 10.07
CA LYS A 158 20.36 -4.42 11.05
C LYS A 158 20.98 -5.73 10.52
N ILE A 159 20.33 -6.42 9.58
CA ILE A 159 20.86 -7.66 9.00
C ILE A 159 21.72 -7.43 7.74
N ALA A 160 21.63 -6.24 7.11
CA ALA A 160 22.34 -5.91 5.88
C ALA A 160 23.87 -6.11 5.96
N PRO A 161 24.56 -5.75 7.06
CA PRO A 161 26.00 -6.02 7.19
C PRO A 161 26.34 -7.51 7.16
N GLU A 162 25.49 -8.37 7.73
CA GLU A 162 25.70 -9.82 7.68
C GLU A 162 25.46 -10.38 6.28
N VAL A 163 24.43 -9.90 5.59
CA VAL A 163 24.17 -10.22 4.18
C VAL A 163 25.37 -9.83 3.30
N ALA A 164 25.95 -8.65 3.54
CA ALA A 164 27.15 -8.19 2.84
C ALA A 164 28.37 -9.10 3.10
N ARG A 165 28.58 -9.53 4.35
CA ARG A 165 29.65 -10.51 4.69
C ARG A 165 29.44 -11.87 4.02
N LYS A 166 28.20 -12.25 3.72
CA LYS A 166 27.86 -13.47 2.96
C LYS A 166 27.99 -13.27 1.43
N GLY A 167 28.56 -12.15 0.99
CA GLY A 167 28.91 -11.90 -0.42
C GLY A 167 27.80 -11.26 -1.26
N LEU A 168 26.67 -10.87 -0.66
CA LEU A 168 25.61 -10.18 -1.38
C LEU A 168 25.68 -8.66 -1.17
N LYS A 169 25.84 -7.92 -2.27
CA LYS A 169 25.78 -6.45 -2.25
C LYS A 169 24.46 -5.99 -1.64
N THR A 170 24.55 -4.98 -0.78
CA THR A 170 23.38 -4.29 -0.24
C THR A 170 23.34 -2.88 -0.81
N ILE A 171 22.14 -2.37 -1.05
CA ILE A 171 21.92 -0.98 -1.46
C ILE A 171 20.84 -0.38 -0.59
N THR A 172 21.10 0.77 0.01
CA THR A 172 20.13 1.44 0.87
C THR A 172 19.05 2.15 0.04
N ASN A 173 17.91 2.43 0.67
CA ASN A 173 16.90 3.32 0.08
C ASN A 173 17.48 4.71 -0.22
N ASP A 174 18.42 5.19 0.59
CA ASP A 174 19.13 6.45 0.33
C ASP A 174 19.96 6.44 -0.96
N GLU A 175 20.59 5.31 -1.28
CA GLU A 175 21.38 5.13 -2.50
C GLU A 175 20.53 4.88 -3.76
N VAL A 176 19.37 4.24 -3.59
CA VAL A 176 18.41 4.01 -4.68
C VAL A 176 17.68 5.30 -5.04
N TYR A 177 17.17 6.00 -4.03
CA TYR A 177 16.51 7.27 -4.24
C TYR A 177 17.52 8.42 -4.20
N LYS A 178 18.72 8.17 -4.76
CA LYS A 178 19.90 9.04 -4.82
C LYS A 178 19.50 10.51 -4.88
N SER A 179 19.64 11.17 -3.73
CA SER A 179 19.76 12.62 -3.51
C SER A 179 18.84 13.55 -4.29
N SER A 180 17.56 13.24 -4.50
CA SER A 180 16.63 14.37 -4.45
C SER A 180 16.52 14.72 -2.98
N PRO A 181 16.88 15.93 -2.52
CA PRO A 181 16.64 16.31 -1.14
C PRO A 181 15.15 16.26 -0.79
N PHE A 182 14.29 16.16 -1.81
CA PHE A 182 12.85 16.20 -1.73
C PHE A 182 12.17 15.17 -2.64
N GLN A 183 11.11 14.53 -2.17
CA GLN A 183 10.23 13.68 -2.98
C GLN A 183 8.77 13.93 -2.61
N ALA A 184 7.96 14.31 -3.60
CA ALA A 184 6.51 14.39 -3.44
C ALA A 184 5.89 13.00 -3.62
N PHE A 185 5.07 12.57 -2.65
CA PHE A 185 4.27 11.34 -2.73
C PHE A 185 2.81 11.65 -3.02
N THR A 186 2.24 12.63 -2.30
CA THR A 186 0.87 13.10 -2.50
C THR A 186 0.86 14.62 -2.43
N LYS A 187 0.38 15.26 -3.49
CA LYS A 187 0.27 16.72 -3.57
C LYS A 187 -0.95 17.22 -2.80
N GLY A 188 -0.86 18.44 -2.30
CA GLY A 188 -1.97 19.07 -1.61
C GLY A 188 -1.52 20.12 -0.63
N ARG A 189 -2.49 20.66 0.11
CA ARG A 189 -2.28 21.65 1.16
C ARG A 189 -3.10 21.32 2.38
N ALA A 190 -2.55 21.62 3.55
CA ALA A 190 -3.20 21.45 4.83
C ALA A 190 -2.75 22.52 5.82
N VAL A 191 -3.62 22.84 6.77
CA VAL A 191 -3.29 23.65 7.95
C VAL A 191 -3.49 22.77 9.16
N GLY A 192 -2.54 22.79 10.10
CA GLY A 192 -2.56 21.86 11.22
C GLY A 192 -1.44 22.11 12.21
N LYS A 193 -1.50 21.46 13.38
CA LYS A 193 -0.43 21.54 14.38
C LYS A 193 0.74 20.67 13.96
N LEU A 194 1.94 21.23 13.86
CA LEU A 194 3.14 20.45 13.58
C LEU A 194 3.51 19.60 14.79
N ARG A 195 3.76 18.32 14.56
CA ARG A 195 4.26 17.36 15.55
C ARG A 195 5.54 16.72 15.02
N VAL A 196 6.68 17.10 15.57
CA VAL A 196 7.95 16.46 15.21
C VAL A 196 8.15 15.22 16.07
N VAL A 197 8.30 14.06 15.42
CA VAL A 197 8.48 12.78 16.12
C VAL A 197 9.96 12.56 16.40
N PRO A 198 10.38 12.43 17.67
CA PRO A 198 11.78 12.14 18.01
C PRO A 198 12.25 10.80 17.44
N ILE A 199 13.55 10.72 17.14
CA ILE A 199 14.21 9.46 16.74
C ILE A 199 14.15 8.47 17.90
N GLY A 200 13.87 7.19 17.61
CA GLY A 200 13.73 6.12 18.59
C GLY A 200 12.36 6.05 19.24
N THR A 201 11.39 6.85 18.79
CA THR A 201 10.02 6.76 19.29
C THR A 201 9.41 5.44 18.83
N LEU A 202 8.89 4.63 19.76
CA LEU A 202 8.20 3.39 19.39
C LEU A 202 6.87 3.71 18.72
N TYR A 203 6.52 2.93 17.69
CA TYR A 203 5.25 3.06 16.95
C TYR A 203 4.02 3.08 17.88
N GLU A 204 4.01 2.23 18.91
CA GLU A 204 2.91 2.10 19.88
C GLU A 204 2.62 3.38 20.66
N ASN A 205 3.62 4.27 20.75
CA ASN A 205 3.50 5.55 21.45
C ASN A 205 3.10 6.71 20.52
N LEU A 206 2.94 6.45 19.21
CA LEU A 206 2.53 7.45 18.23
C LEU A 206 1.02 7.62 18.22
N THR A 207 0.54 8.67 18.87
CA THR A 207 -0.86 9.10 18.78
C THR A 207 -0.93 10.53 18.24
N PHE A 208 -1.64 10.70 17.12
CA PHE A 208 -1.83 12.00 16.46
C PHE A 208 -3.31 12.35 16.33
N ALA A 209 -3.61 13.65 16.37
CA ALA A 209 -4.92 14.15 15.99
C ALA A 209 -5.06 14.20 14.47
N ARG A 210 -6.31 14.13 13.99
CA ARG A 210 -6.61 14.24 12.53
C ARG A 210 -6.16 15.56 11.91
N SER A 211 -6.03 16.60 12.72
CA SER A 211 -5.56 17.92 12.32
C SER A 211 -4.05 18.09 12.42
N ASP A 212 -3.32 17.09 12.92
CA ASP A 212 -1.86 17.21 13.07
C ASP A 212 -1.17 17.05 11.71
N ILE A 213 -0.08 17.79 11.54
CA ILE A 213 0.90 17.57 10.46
C ILE A 213 2.12 16.97 11.12
N VAL A 214 2.56 15.80 10.66
CA VAL A 214 3.64 15.07 11.34
C VAL A 214 4.96 15.19 10.58
N LEU A 215 6.06 15.38 11.31
CA LEU A 215 7.41 15.27 10.80
C LEU A 215 8.03 13.98 11.34
N LEU A 216 8.14 12.96 10.47
CA LEU A 216 8.64 11.63 10.81
C LEU A 216 10.14 11.55 10.51
N GLN A 217 10.94 11.27 11.54
CA GLN A 217 12.39 11.15 11.37
C GLN A 217 12.86 9.73 11.05
N GLU A 218 11.95 8.76 11.17
CA GLU A 218 12.18 7.33 10.93
C GLU A 218 10.99 6.74 10.17
N SER A 219 11.19 5.56 9.56
CA SER A 219 10.11 4.82 8.91
C SER A 219 9.28 4.04 9.94
N TYR A 220 7.97 4.25 9.90
CA TYR A 220 7.00 3.56 10.75
C TYR A 220 6.14 2.59 9.95
N PRO A 221 5.73 1.46 10.54
CA PRO A 221 4.91 0.45 9.86
C PRO A 221 3.47 0.93 9.60
N ASP A 222 2.98 1.89 10.39
CA ASP A 222 1.65 2.47 10.22
C ASP A 222 1.60 3.88 10.84
N ILE A 223 0.50 4.58 10.62
CA ILE A 223 0.18 5.88 11.19
C ILE A 223 -1.33 6.03 11.41
N THR A 224 -1.72 6.74 12.47
CA THR A 224 -3.11 7.19 12.65
C THR A 224 -3.49 8.27 11.63
N PRO A 225 -4.78 8.53 11.36
CA PRO A 225 -5.18 9.61 10.45
C PRO A 225 -4.65 10.97 10.90
N VAL A 226 -4.03 11.71 9.98
CA VAL A 226 -3.41 13.02 10.16
C VAL A 226 -3.75 13.94 8.98
N ALA A 227 -3.44 15.24 9.07
CA ALA A 227 -3.70 16.24 8.03
C ALA A 227 -2.55 16.37 7.01
N GLY A 228 -1.35 15.91 7.35
CA GLY A 228 -0.19 15.91 6.44
C GLY A 228 1.00 15.15 7.00
N ILE A 229 1.88 14.68 6.12
CA ILE A 229 3.05 13.86 6.47
C ILE A 229 4.31 14.41 5.78
N LEU A 230 5.36 14.66 6.56
CA LEU A 230 6.68 15.00 6.06
C LEU A 230 7.73 14.07 6.67
N ALA A 231 8.47 13.30 5.86
CA ALA A 231 9.45 12.33 6.36
C ALA A 231 10.90 12.74 6.03
N THR A 232 11.85 12.59 6.96
CA THR A 232 13.28 12.80 6.66
C THR A 232 13.96 11.57 6.06
N GLN A 233 13.42 10.39 6.31
CA GLN A 233 13.84 9.15 5.67
C GLN A 233 12.85 8.78 4.57
N PHE A 234 13.35 8.59 3.36
CA PHE A 234 12.50 8.16 2.25
C PHE A 234 12.16 6.68 2.42
N SER A 235 10.86 6.40 2.46
CA SER A 235 10.34 5.06 2.26
C SER A 235 9.90 4.87 0.81
N THR A 236 9.62 3.63 0.41
CA THR A 236 9.13 3.35 -0.94
C THR A 236 7.77 4.01 -1.16
N PRO A 237 7.38 4.37 -2.41
CA PRO A 237 6.03 4.87 -2.71
C PRO A 237 4.91 3.92 -2.27
N LEU A 238 5.21 2.64 -2.08
CA LEU A 238 4.29 1.58 -1.65
C LEU A 238 4.26 1.34 -0.14
N SER A 239 5.02 2.10 0.65
CA SER A 239 4.95 1.98 2.11
C SER A 239 3.54 2.22 2.60
N HIS A 240 3.16 1.55 3.69
CA HIS A 240 1.81 1.62 4.22
C HIS A 240 1.40 3.06 4.59
N VAL A 241 2.35 3.85 5.10
CA VAL A 241 2.17 5.29 5.36
C VAL A 241 1.86 6.07 4.07
N ASN A 242 2.60 5.83 2.98
CA ASN A 242 2.37 6.52 1.71
C ASN A 242 1.03 6.15 1.07
N LEU A 243 0.65 4.86 1.13
CA LEU A 243 -0.65 4.39 0.64
C LEU A 243 -1.83 4.99 1.44
N ARG A 244 -1.69 5.10 2.76
CA ARG A 244 -2.69 5.75 3.62
C ARG A 244 -2.82 7.24 3.33
N ALA A 245 -1.71 7.95 3.21
CA ALA A 245 -1.71 9.37 2.89
C ALA A 245 -2.45 9.65 1.56
N ASN A 246 -2.20 8.83 0.54
CA ASN A 246 -2.90 8.93 -0.74
C ASN A 246 -4.41 8.64 -0.60
N SER A 247 -4.78 7.62 0.20
CA SER A 247 -6.18 7.27 0.46
C SER A 247 -6.94 8.37 1.20
N TRP A 248 -6.27 9.06 2.14
CA TRP A 248 -6.82 10.21 2.86
C TRP A 248 -6.77 11.52 2.07
N ARG A 249 -6.10 11.52 0.90
CA ARG A 249 -5.91 12.71 0.05
C ARG A 249 -5.24 13.86 0.80
N ILE A 250 -4.22 13.54 1.59
CA ILE A 250 -3.45 14.53 2.37
C ILE A 250 -2.09 14.80 1.73
N PRO A 251 -1.52 16.00 1.89
CA PRO A 251 -0.15 16.27 1.46
C PRO A 251 0.85 15.33 2.14
N ASN A 252 1.72 14.72 1.34
CA ASN A 252 2.74 13.79 1.79
C ASN A 252 4.02 13.94 0.97
N ALA A 253 5.14 14.19 1.64
CA ALA A 253 6.45 14.28 1.02
C ALA A 253 7.58 13.74 1.90
N GLY A 254 8.68 13.39 1.28
CA GLY A 254 9.97 13.24 1.94
C GLY A 254 10.82 14.49 1.76
N ASP A 255 11.47 14.99 2.81
CA ASP A 255 12.58 15.97 2.72
C ASP A 255 13.66 15.64 3.75
N LYS A 256 14.87 15.29 3.30
CA LYS A 256 15.97 14.86 4.19
C LYS A 256 16.36 15.92 5.21
N LYS A 257 16.20 17.20 4.86
CA LYS A 257 16.51 18.33 5.73
C LYS A 257 15.26 18.88 6.42
N ALA A 258 14.13 18.18 6.39
CA ALA A 258 12.90 18.67 7.01
C ALA A 258 13.10 19.01 8.50
N ARG A 259 13.83 18.16 9.25
CA ARG A 259 14.08 18.42 10.67
C ARG A 259 14.85 19.74 10.88
N GLU A 260 15.89 19.97 10.09
CA GLU A 260 16.70 21.20 10.15
C GLU A 260 15.88 22.43 9.73
N LYS A 261 15.10 22.31 8.66
CA LYS A 261 14.31 23.42 8.08
C LYS A 261 13.11 23.81 8.94
N PHE A 262 12.42 22.83 9.49
CA PHE A 262 11.08 23.01 10.06
C PHE A 262 10.97 22.59 11.52
N GLY A 263 12.03 22.03 12.12
CA GLY A 263 12.01 21.55 13.49
C GLY A 263 11.71 22.64 14.52
N ALA A 264 12.05 23.90 14.24
CA ALA A 264 11.75 25.06 15.09
C ALA A 264 10.24 25.41 15.15
N LEU A 265 9.43 24.85 14.25
CA LEU A 265 7.99 25.05 14.21
C LEU A 265 7.22 23.97 14.98
N ASP A 266 7.92 23.07 15.67
CA ASP A 266 7.30 22.01 16.46
C ASP A 266 6.31 22.59 17.48
N GLY A 267 5.11 22.01 17.52
CA GLY A 267 4.01 22.48 18.37
C GLY A 267 3.24 23.70 17.86
N LYS A 268 3.68 24.37 16.79
CA LYS A 268 2.96 25.52 16.19
C LYS A 268 1.91 25.06 15.17
N THR A 269 0.92 25.91 14.91
CA THR A 269 -0.02 25.71 13.80
C THR A 269 0.63 26.20 12.51
N VAL A 270 0.77 25.30 11.54
CA VAL A 270 1.51 25.52 10.30
C VAL A 270 0.62 25.34 9.09
N TYR A 271 0.92 26.11 8.04
CA TYR A 271 0.51 25.82 6.67
C TYR A 271 1.53 24.86 6.06
N TYR A 272 1.05 23.78 5.46
CA TYR A 272 1.87 22.78 4.79
C TYR A 272 1.34 22.55 3.37
N GLU A 273 2.23 22.66 2.39
CA GLU A 273 1.93 22.42 0.99
C GLU A 273 3.01 21.55 0.33
N VAL A 274 2.56 20.60 -0.47
CA VAL A 274 3.41 19.71 -1.27
C VAL A 274 3.12 19.93 -2.75
N THR A 275 4.13 20.39 -3.46
CA THR A 275 4.15 20.51 -4.92
C THR A 275 4.97 19.38 -5.54
N ASP A 276 5.09 19.35 -6.86
CA ASP A 276 5.93 18.36 -7.55
C ASP A 276 7.42 18.46 -7.19
N THR A 277 7.89 19.63 -6.74
CA THR A 277 9.33 19.92 -6.55
C THR A 277 9.70 20.42 -5.16
N SER A 278 8.73 20.79 -4.32
CA SER A 278 9.01 21.33 -2.99
C SER A 278 7.91 21.05 -1.96
N ALA A 279 8.30 21.07 -0.68
CA ALA A 279 7.41 21.24 0.45
C ALA A 279 7.59 22.63 1.03
N VAL A 280 6.48 23.34 1.22
CA VAL A 280 6.44 24.61 1.95
C VAL A 280 5.82 24.32 3.30
N LEU A 281 6.52 24.69 4.37
CA LEU A 281 6.01 24.59 5.73
C LEU A 281 6.40 25.86 6.48
N ARG A 282 5.38 26.60 6.94
CA ARG A 282 5.52 27.88 7.65
C ARG A 282 4.42 28.02 8.68
N GLU A 283 4.55 28.98 9.60
CA GLU A 283 3.43 29.34 10.47
C GLU A 283 2.20 29.76 9.65
N ALA A 284 1.03 29.30 10.09
CA ALA A 284 -0.23 29.63 9.47
C ALA A 284 -0.62 31.08 9.79
N THR A 285 -1.21 31.78 8.83
CA THR A 285 -1.79 33.10 9.05
C THR A 285 -3.08 33.01 9.85
N ALA A 286 -3.50 34.11 10.48
CA ALA A 286 -4.76 34.16 11.24
C ALA A 286 -5.98 33.77 10.38
N ALA A 287 -5.99 34.14 9.09
CA ALA A 287 -7.04 33.76 8.15
C ALA A 287 -7.08 32.25 7.88
N GLU A 288 -5.91 31.62 7.67
CA GLU A 288 -5.78 30.18 7.46
C GLU A 288 -6.19 29.36 8.71
N ILE A 289 -5.88 29.87 9.90
CA ILE A 289 -6.30 29.27 11.17
C ILE A 289 -7.83 29.38 11.32
N ALA A 290 -8.41 30.56 11.08
CA ALA A 290 -9.85 30.77 11.15
C ALA A 290 -10.62 29.89 10.15
N GLU A 291 -10.07 29.68 8.94
CA GLU A 291 -10.65 28.75 7.96
C GLU A 291 -10.62 27.30 8.48
N LEU A 292 -9.50 26.85 9.05
CA LEU A 292 -9.39 25.52 9.64
C LEU A 292 -10.40 25.33 10.79
N GLU A 293 -10.51 26.30 11.69
CA GLU A 293 -11.45 26.27 12.81
C GLU A 293 -12.90 26.24 12.31
N GLY A 294 -13.23 27.08 11.32
CA GLY A 294 -14.55 27.08 10.68
C GLY A 294 -14.89 25.72 10.06
N ARG A 295 -13.94 25.07 9.38
CA ARG A 295 -14.10 23.71 8.85
C ARG A 295 -14.32 22.67 9.95
N ILE A 296 -13.57 22.75 11.04
CA ILE A 296 -13.72 21.83 12.19
C ILE A 296 -15.09 22.01 12.84
N VAL A 297 -15.55 23.25 13.04
CA VAL A 297 -16.88 23.55 13.61
C VAL A 297 -18.00 23.05 12.70
N ALA A 298 -17.89 23.29 11.39
CA ALA A 298 -18.83 22.77 10.41
C ALA A 298 -18.90 21.24 10.44
N GLN A 299 -17.75 20.56 10.57
CA GLN A 299 -17.68 19.10 10.69
C GLN A 299 -18.19 18.55 12.03
N LYS A 300 -18.03 19.28 13.14
CA LYS A 300 -18.59 18.91 14.45
C LYS A 300 -20.11 19.00 14.47
N THR A 301 -20.69 19.84 13.62
CA THR A 301 -22.15 19.99 13.48
C THR A 301 -22.71 18.86 12.63
N VAL A 302 -22.53 17.61 13.07
CA VAL A 302 -23.25 16.48 12.49
C VAL A 302 -24.64 16.48 13.10
N LYS A 303 -25.66 16.91 12.33
CA LYS A 303 -27.05 16.68 12.69
C LYS A 303 -27.33 15.18 12.63
N LEU A 304 -27.12 14.50 13.75
CA LEU A 304 -27.55 13.12 13.92
C LEU A 304 -29.07 13.11 14.13
N PRO A 305 -29.81 12.21 13.49
CA PRO A 305 -31.21 12.02 13.83
C PRO A 305 -31.31 11.57 15.31
N PRO A 306 -32.34 11.98 16.05
CA PRO A 306 -32.49 11.59 17.44
C PRO A 306 -32.59 10.07 17.55
N ALA A 307 -31.84 9.49 18.49
CA ALA A 307 -31.95 8.07 18.79
C ALA A 307 -33.36 7.77 19.31
N ASN A 308 -33.99 6.73 18.78
CA ASN A 308 -35.22 6.17 19.31
C ASN A 308 -34.84 5.14 20.37
N LEU A 309 -35.16 5.45 21.62
CA LEU A 309 -34.74 4.73 22.80
C LEU A 309 -35.89 3.90 23.41
N ASP A 310 -37.06 3.93 22.76
CA ASP A 310 -38.28 3.24 23.22
C ASP A 310 -38.29 1.76 22.85
N ASN A 311 -37.35 1.31 22.01
CA ASN A 311 -37.29 -0.06 21.50
C ASN A 311 -36.11 -0.83 22.09
N ALA A 312 -36.36 -1.70 23.07
CA ALA A 312 -35.33 -2.54 23.70
C ALA A 312 -35.12 -3.91 23.00
N LYS A 313 -35.72 -4.16 21.83
CA LYS A 313 -35.67 -5.48 21.18
C LYS A 313 -34.48 -5.61 20.24
N PHE A 314 -33.77 -6.72 20.31
CA PHE A 314 -32.82 -7.12 19.28
C PHE A 314 -33.54 -7.40 17.95
N ALA A 315 -32.90 -7.07 16.82
CA ALA A 315 -33.42 -7.39 15.49
C ALA A 315 -32.35 -8.02 14.60
N MET A 316 -32.68 -9.11 13.91
CA MET A 316 -31.81 -9.67 12.88
C MET A 316 -31.61 -8.67 11.73
N LEU A 317 -30.44 -8.67 11.09
CA LEU A 317 -30.16 -7.79 9.94
C LEU A 317 -31.21 -7.93 8.82
N THR A 318 -31.76 -9.13 8.61
CA THR A 318 -32.85 -9.38 7.65
C THR A 318 -34.13 -8.57 7.92
N ARG A 319 -34.33 -8.14 9.17
CA ARG A 319 -35.48 -7.38 9.64
C ARG A 319 -35.20 -5.88 9.80
N MET A 320 -33.99 -5.44 9.48
CA MET A 320 -33.58 -4.04 9.63
C MET A 320 -33.57 -3.34 8.27
N ARG A 321 -33.93 -2.06 8.28
CA ARG A 321 -33.93 -1.15 7.13
C ARG A 321 -33.22 0.15 7.50
N GLY A 322 -32.91 0.98 6.51
CA GLY A 322 -32.23 2.26 6.66
C GLY A 322 -32.98 3.20 7.61
N LYS A 323 -34.32 3.13 7.64
CA LYS A 323 -35.16 3.86 8.58
C LYS A 323 -34.91 3.49 10.05
N ASP A 324 -34.40 2.29 10.33
CA ASP A 324 -34.13 1.82 11.69
C ASP A 324 -32.76 2.31 12.20
N ALA A 325 -32.08 3.21 11.48
CA ALA A 325 -30.82 3.80 11.88
C ALA A 325 -30.91 4.56 13.22
N THR A 326 -32.07 5.13 13.55
CA THR A 326 -32.32 5.78 14.84
C THR A 326 -32.49 4.78 15.98
N ILE A 327 -32.82 3.52 15.68
CA ILE A 327 -33.01 2.47 16.68
C ILE A 327 -31.72 1.67 16.89
N TYR A 328 -31.02 1.27 15.83
CA TYR A 328 -29.88 0.34 15.91
C TYR A 328 -28.55 0.92 15.39
N GLY A 329 -28.53 2.19 15.02
CA GLY A 329 -27.39 2.86 14.38
C GLY A 329 -27.31 2.63 12.87
N ALA A 330 -26.72 3.61 12.18
CA ALA A 330 -26.65 3.65 10.71
C ALA A 330 -25.92 2.45 10.09
N LYS A 331 -24.88 1.90 10.75
CA LYS A 331 -24.14 0.74 10.24
C LYS A 331 -25.03 -0.50 10.15
N SER A 332 -25.68 -0.85 11.25
CA SER A 332 -26.53 -2.03 11.34
C SER A 332 -27.75 -1.90 10.40
N ALA A 333 -28.36 -0.71 10.36
CA ALA A 333 -29.50 -0.41 9.48
C ALA A 333 -29.14 -0.53 7.98
N ASN A 334 -28.02 0.07 7.56
CA ASN A 334 -27.53 -0.04 6.17
C ASN A 334 -27.09 -1.46 5.82
N LEU A 335 -26.53 -2.20 6.78
CA LEU A 335 -26.21 -3.60 6.57
C LEU A 335 -27.47 -4.44 6.36
N GLY A 336 -28.55 -4.14 7.09
CA GLY A 336 -29.87 -4.73 6.85
C GLY A 336 -30.46 -4.41 5.47
N GLU A 337 -30.25 -3.19 4.96
CA GLU A 337 -30.60 -2.83 3.57
C GLU A 337 -29.83 -3.68 2.56
N ILE A 338 -28.51 -3.84 2.75
CA ILE A 338 -27.68 -4.66 1.85
C ILE A 338 -28.13 -6.12 1.88
N VAL A 339 -28.41 -6.67 3.06
CA VAL A 339 -28.96 -8.03 3.22
C VAL A 339 -30.28 -8.18 2.47
N THR A 340 -31.16 -7.17 2.57
CA THR A 340 -32.47 -7.18 1.93
C THR A 340 -32.38 -7.04 0.41
N ALA A 341 -31.49 -6.15 -0.06
CA ALA A 341 -31.28 -5.91 -1.48
C ALA A 341 -30.70 -7.15 -2.20
N ASN A 342 -30.07 -8.06 -1.47
CA ASN A 342 -29.56 -9.35 -1.96
C ASN A 342 -28.78 -9.21 -3.27
N LEU A 343 -27.85 -8.24 -3.30
CA LEU A 343 -27.10 -7.87 -4.50
C LEU A 343 -26.15 -9.02 -4.91
N GLU A 344 -26.09 -9.28 -6.21
CA GLU A 344 -25.20 -10.31 -6.76
C GLU A 344 -23.73 -10.04 -6.38
N GLY A 345 -23.04 -11.09 -5.91
CA GLY A 345 -21.64 -11.00 -5.48
C GLY A 345 -21.41 -10.40 -4.09
N VAL A 346 -22.44 -9.87 -3.41
CA VAL A 346 -22.33 -9.30 -2.07
C VAL A 346 -22.82 -10.31 -1.04
N ARG A 347 -21.93 -10.77 -0.15
CA ARG A 347 -22.30 -11.64 0.97
C ARG A 347 -22.16 -10.89 2.29
N VAL A 348 -23.26 -10.78 3.01
CA VAL A 348 -23.29 -10.22 4.36
C VAL A 348 -23.41 -11.37 5.37
N PRO A 349 -22.51 -11.50 6.35
CA PRO A 349 -22.64 -12.48 7.42
C PRO A 349 -23.94 -12.32 8.21
N ALA A 350 -24.45 -13.41 8.76
CA ALA A 350 -25.57 -13.35 9.69
C ALA A 350 -25.21 -12.49 10.91
N GLY A 351 -26.18 -11.71 11.38
CA GLY A 351 -26.00 -10.81 12.51
C GLY A 351 -27.31 -10.19 12.97
N PHE A 352 -27.25 -9.48 14.09
CA PHE A 352 -28.36 -8.74 14.67
C PHE A 352 -27.90 -7.38 15.18
N GLY A 353 -28.81 -6.41 15.17
CA GLY A 353 -28.64 -5.10 15.78
C GLY A 353 -29.02 -5.14 17.26
N VAL A 354 -28.18 -4.50 18.07
CA VAL A 354 -28.51 -4.11 19.45
C VAL A 354 -29.13 -2.71 19.40
N PRO A 355 -30.31 -2.49 19.97
CA PRO A 355 -30.91 -1.17 19.94
C PRO A 355 -30.18 -0.19 20.85
N LEU A 356 -30.26 1.08 20.52
CA LEU A 356 -29.91 2.17 21.40
C LEU A 356 -30.93 2.17 22.54
N PHE A 357 -30.45 2.02 23.77
CA PHE A 357 -31.26 1.97 24.98
C PHE A 357 -30.41 2.52 26.15
N PHE A 358 -31.04 3.10 27.17
CA PHE A 358 -30.37 3.67 28.36
C PHE A 358 -30.81 3.02 29.66
#